data_AF-A0A397BVP2-F1
#
_entry.id   AF-A0A397BVP2-F1
#
_cell.length_a   1.000
_cell.length_b   1.000
_cell.length_c   1.000
_cell.angle_alpha   90.00
_cell.angle_beta   90.00
_cell.angle_gamma   90.00
#
_symmetry.space_group_name_H-M   'P 1'
#
loop_
_entity.id
_entity.type
_entity.pdbx_description
1 polymer ?
#
loop_
_entity_poly.entity_id
_entity_poly.type
_entity_poly.pdbx_seq_one_letter_code
_entity_poly.pdbx_strand_id
1 'polypeptide(L)'
;MKSRHLLESEKIAIYAVLLHHSTNGKLRYGDLKQQASLYNVAERTIQRVWAQGQAQRSFKSPPSRQRKPADILSLQERVSKLPPTKKMDLRTMSEALHVPKSTLHDALVAGVLVRKHSSLKPLLTDANKEARKRHFEQADCVQESDDYKQCILEAIERGKSSSSPPSAPSTPSHPKAP
;
A
#
# COMPACT_ATOMS: atom_id res chain seq x y z
N MET A 1 -8.51 29.97 23.76
CA MET A 1 -7.28 30.43 23.08
C MET A 1 -6.95 29.45 21.97
N LYS A 2 -7.02 29.87 20.70
CA LYS A 2 -6.80 29.00 19.54
C LYS A 2 -5.29 28.73 19.42
N SER A 3 -4.87 27.48 19.59
CA SER A 3 -3.45 27.11 19.48
C SER A 3 -3.06 27.04 18.01
N ARG A 4 -2.16 27.93 17.58
CA ARG A 4 -1.56 27.88 16.24
C ARG A 4 -0.40 26.87 16.23
N HIS A 5 -0.39 25.99 15.24
CA HIS A 5 0.73 25.08 15.00
C HIS A 5 1.81 25.79 14.17
N LEU A 6 3.02 25.95 14.72
CA LEU A 6 4.16 26.50 14.00
C LEU A 6 4.73 25.47 13.01
N LEU A 7 4.97 25.91 11.78
CA LEU A 7 5.66 25.13 10.76
C LEU A 7 7.14 24.99 11.09
N GLU A 8 7.80 24.04 10.43
CA GLU A 8 9.23 23.78 10.59
C GLU A 8 10.08 25.02 10.28
N SER A 9 9.81 25.63 9.12
CA SER A 9 10.50 26.83 8.65
C SER A 9 10.34 28.00 9.61
N GLU A 10 9.15 28.17 10.19
CA GLU A 10 8.88 29.22 11.17
C GLU A 10 9.69 29.03 12.44
N LYS A 11 9.77 27.79 12.97
CA LYS A 11 10.59 27.49 14.14
C LYS A 11 12.07 27.78 13.90
N ILE A 12 12.58 27.44 12.71
CA ILE A 12 13.96 27.72 12.30
C ILE A 12 14.20 29.23 12.24
N ALA A 13 13.30 29.99 11.61
CA ALA A 13 13.41 31.44 11.50
C ALA A 13 13.38 32.12 12.88
N ILE A 14 12.44 31.72 13.75
CA ILE A 14 12.35 32.21 15.13
C ILE A 14 13.65 31.93 15.87
N TYR A 15 14.19 30.71 15.76
CA TYR A 15 15.44 30.35 16.43
C TYR A 15 16.63 31.17 15.91
N ALA A 16 16.73 31.40 14.60
CA ALA A 16 17.80 32.20 14.01
C ALA A 16 17.78 33.67 14.51
N VAL A 17 16.60 34.28 14.58
CA VAL A 17 16.44 35.64 15.12
C VAL A 17 16.81 35.69 16.60
N LEU A 18 16.30 34.75 17.40
CA LEU A 18 16.62 34.66 18.82
C LEU A 18 18.11 34.41 19.07
N LEU A 19 18.75 33.62 18.22
CA LEU A 19 20.19 33.36 18.29
C LEU A 19 21.00 34.64 18.01
N HIS A 20 20.61 35.41 17.00
CA HIS A 20 21.23 36.70 16.69
C HIS A 20 21.07 37.72 17.83
N HIS A 21 19.95 37.69 18.53
CA HIS A 21 19.69 38.58 19.67
C HIS A 21 20.36 38.10 20.97
N SER A 22 20.79 36.83 21.02
CA SER A 22 21.37 36.24 22.21
C SER A 22 22.83 36.67 22.39
N THR A 23 23.19 37.03 23.62
CA THR A 23 24.58 37.29 24.01
C THR A 23 24.98 36.28 25.07
N ASN A 24 26.05 35.52 24.85
CA ASN A 24 26.51 34.45 25.75
C ASN A 24 25.42 33.40 26.07
N GLY A 25 24.58 33.06 25.10
CA GLY A 25 23.52 32.05 25.25
C GLY A 25 22.32 32.51 26.09
N LYS A 26 22.23 33.81 26.42
CA LYS A 26 21.09 34.41 27.13
C LYS A 26 20.34 35.35 26.19
N LEU A 27 19.01 35.22 26.17
CA LEU A 27 18.11 36.11 25.45
C LEU A 27 17.90 37.42 26.22
N ARG A 28 17.66 38.52 25.49
CA ARG A 28 17.33 39.79 26.12
C ARG A 28 15.90 39.75 26.64
N TYR A 29 15.62 40.59 27.63
CA TYR A 29 14.28 40.71 28.17
C TYR A 29 13.31 41.17 27.07
N GLY A 30 12.20 40.45 26.90
CA GLY A 30 11.14 40.80 25.96
C GLY A 30 11.27 40.22 24.55
N ASP A 31 12.42 39.66 24.15
CA ASP A 31 12.60 39.05 22.81
C ASP A 31 11.56 37.96 22.55
N LEU A 32 11.33 37.11 23.56
CA LEU A 32 10.33 36.04 23.50
C LEU A 32 8.91 36.58 23.29
N LYS A 33 8.57 37.68 23.97
CA LYS A 33 7.26 38.33 23.88
C LYS A 33 7.07 39.04 22.53
N GLN A 34 8.13 39.62 21.98
CA GLN A 34 8.12 40.22 20.64
C GLN A 34 7.88 39.15 19.57
N GLN A 35 8.66 38.06 19.59
CA GLN A 35 8.48 36.95 18.65
C GLN A 35 7.10 36.29 18.82
N ALA A 36 6.61 36.12 20.06
CA ALA A 36 5.28 35.60 20.32
C ALA A 36 4.17 36.46 19.69
N SER A 37 4.32 37.79 19.76
CA SER A 37 3.38 38.74 19.16
C SER A 37 3.43 38.71 17.64
N LEU A 38 4.63 38.63 17.04
CA LEU A 38 4.82 38.56 15.58
C LEU A 38 4.16 37.33 14.96
N TYR A 39 4.32 36.15 15.59
CA TYR A 39 3.77 34.90 15.08
C TYR A 39 2.36 34.59 15.61
N ASN A 40 1.78 35.46 16.45
CA ASN A 40 0.50 35.26 17.12
C ASN A 40 0.42 33.90 17.85
N VAL A 41 1.44 33.60 18.65
CA VAL A 41 1.52 32.36 19.44
C VAL A 41 1.81 32.72 20.90
N ALA A 42 1.42 31.84 21.83
CA ALA A 42 1.79 31.99 23.23
C ALA A 42 3.32 32.00 23.41
N GLU A 43 3.80 32.84 24.33
CA GLU A 43 5.22 32.97 24.67
C GLU A 43 5.87 31.61 25.03
N ARG A 44 5.10 30.73 25.69
CA ARG A 44 5.54 29.38 26.04
C ARG A 44 5.92 28.51 24.84
N THR A 45 5.33 28.75 23.66
CA THR A 45 5.72 28.03 22.44
C THR A 45 7.07 28.51 21.92
N ILE A 46 7.32 29.82 21.94
CA ILE A 46 8.62 30.40 21.55
C ILE A 46 9.72 29.94 22.52
N GLN A 47 9.44 29.91 23.82
CA GLN A 47 10.34 29.36 24.84
C GLN A 47 10.71 27.89 24.54
N ARG A 48 9.75 27.07 24.11
CA ARG A 48 10.02 25.68 23.69
C ARG A 48 10.91 25.62 22.46
N VAL A 49 10.69 26.48 21.46
CA VAL A 49 11.55 26.57 20.27
C VAL A 49 12.99 26.92 20.67
N TRP A 50 13.17 27.90 21.56
CA TRP A 50 14.49 28.26 22.08
C TRP A 50 15.18 27.09 22.79
N ALA A 51 14.49 26.45 23.74
CA ALA A 51 15.04 25.31 24.48
C ALA A 51 15.36 24.12 23.55
N GLN A 52 14.55 23.89 22.52
CA GLN A 52 14.74 22.84 21.54
C GLN A 52 15.96 23.10 20.65
N GLY A 53 16.15 24.35 20.21
CA GLY A 53 17.33 24.78 19.46
C GLY A 53 18.62 24.73 20.28
N GLN A 54 18.58 25.13 21.55
CA GLN A 54 19.71 25.00 22.49
C GLN A 54 20.11 23.54 22.73
N ALA A 55 19.14 22.63 22.74
CA ALA A 55 19.38 21.19 22.81
C ALA A 55 19.80 20.56 21.46
N GLN A 56 19.97 21.38 20.41
CA GLN A 56 20.33 20.96 19.05
C GLN A 56 19.41 19.87 18.49
N ARG A 57 18.14 19.86 18.93
CA ARG A 57 17.12 18.92 18.48
C ARG A 57 16.50 19.43 17.19
N SER A 58 16.20 18.52 16.25
CA SER A 58 15.51 18.87 15.01
C SER A 58 14.16 19.54 15.31
N PHE A 59 13.82 20.62 14.60
CA PHE A 59 12.51 21.26 14.76
C PHE A 59 11.35 20.39 14.25
N LYS A 60 11.69 19.37 13.44
CA LYS A 60 10.77 18.45 12.78
C LYS A 60 9.75 17.94 13.76
N SER A 61 8.47 18.18 13.44
CA SER A 61 7.39 17.52 14.16
C SER A 61 7.63 16.01 14.10
N PRO A 62 7.60 15.30 15.24
CA PRO A 62 7.71 13.85 15.22
C PRO A 62 6.68 13.30 14.25
N PRO A 63 7.03 12.28 13.44
CA PRO A 63 6.03 11.59 12.64
C PRO A 63 4.91 11.16 13.58
N SER A 64 3.66 11.26 13.10
CA SER A 64 2.51 10.74 13.85
C SER A 64 2.82 9.31 14.26
N ARG A 65 2.31 8.87 15.42
CA ARG A 65 2.49 7.51 15.94
C ARG A 65 1.77 6.52 15.02
N GLN A 66 2.29 6.35 13.81
CA GLN A 66 1.86 5.34 12.88
C GLN A 66 2.47 4.02 13.31
N ARG A 67 1.71 2.94 13.11
CA ARG A 67 2.23 1.59 13.34
C ARG A 67 3.42 1.36 12.44
N LYS A 68 4.47 0.74 12.96
CA LYS A 68 5.65 0.43 12.15
C LYS A 68 5.23 -0.55 11.06
N PRO A 69 5.80 -0.47 9.85
CA PRO A 69 5.49 -1.41 8.77
C PRO A 69 5.73 -2.87 9.18
N ALA A 70 6.72 -3.12 10.05
CA ALA A 70 6.96 -4.45 10.63
C ALA A 70 5.78 -4.98 11.45
N ASP A 71 5.08 -4.13 12.21
CA ASP A 71 3.92 -4.53 13.01
C ASP A 71 2.73 -4.88 12.11
N ILE A 72 2.61 -4.21 10.96
CA ILE A 72 1.59 -4.44 9.95
C ILE A 72 1.80 -5.79 9.26
N LEU A 73 3.01 -6.06 8.77
CA LEU A 73 3.35 -7.33 8.12
C LEU A 73 3.20 -8.50 9.10
N SER A 74 3.68 -8.33 10.34
CA SER A 74 3.50 -9.33 11.40
C SER A 74 2.01 -9.63 11.66
N LEU A 75 1.15 -8.61 11.66
CA LEU A 75 -0.29 -8.80 11.84
C LEU A 75 -0.90 -9.58 10.66
N GLN A 76 -0.55 -9.25 9.42
CA GLN A 76 -1.03 -9.95 8.23
C GLN A 76 -0.61 -11.42 8.22
N GLU A 77 0.64 -11.73 8.57
CA GLU A 77 1.14 -13.10 8.69
C GLU A 77 0.42 -13.89 9.78
N ARG A 78 0.17 -13.26 10.93
CA ARG A 78 -0.57 -13.91 12.02
C ARG A 78 -2.01 -14.21 11.63
N VAL A 79 -2.67 -13.27 10.93
CA VAL A 79 -4.02 -13.48 10.39
C VAL A 79 -4.01 -14.55 9.28
N SER A 80 -2.97 -14.63 8.45
CA SER A 80 -2.90 -15.60 7.36
C SER A 80 -2.79 -17.04 7.86
N LYS A 81 -2.09 -17.27 8.98
CA LYS A 81 -1.93 -18.57 9.64
C LYS A 81 -3.21 -19.12 10.28
N LEU A 82 -4.22 -18.28 10.53
CA LEU A 82 -5.49 -18.75 11.10
C LEU A 82 -6.25 -19.64 10.10
N PRO A 83 -7.13 -20.55 10.58
CA PRO A 83 -8.09 -21.21 9.70
C PRO A 83 -9.13 -20.21 9.17
N PRO A 84 -9.76 -20.46 8.00
CA PRO A 84 -10.75 -19.54 7.42
C PRO A 84 -11.92 -19.19 8.35
N THR A 85 -12.43 -20.17 9.12
CA THR A 85 -13.46 -19.96 10.16
C THR A 85 -13.02 -18.92 11.19
N LYS A 86 -11.74 -19.02 11.58
CA LYS A 86 -10.94 -18.10 12.40
C LYS A 86 -10.99 -16.63 11.96
N LYS A 87 -11.03 -16.41 10.64
CA LYS A 87 -10.86 -15.10 10.00
C LYS A 87 -12.18 -14.37 9.79
N MET A 88 -13.30 -15.09 9.93
CA MET A 88 -14.64 -14.61 9.59
C MET A 88 -15.28 -13.72 10.63
N ASP A 89 -14.81 -13.64 11.86
CA ASP A 89 -15.37 -12.72 12.86
C ASP A 89 -14.25 -11.99 13.60
N LEU A 90 -14.42 -10.70 13.82
CA LEU A 90 -13.45 -9.86 14.52
C LEU A 90 -13.30 -10.28 15.98
N ARG A 91 -14.37 -10.75 16.63
CA ARG A 91 -14.31 -11.23 18.01
C ARG A 91 -13.51 -12.52 18.09
N THR A 92 -13.83 -13.51 17.25
CA THR A 92 -13.07 -14.78 17.21
C THR A 92 -11.62 -14.57 16.79
N MET A 93 -11.35 -13.66 15.85
CA MET A 93 -9.99 -13.31 15.44
C MET A 93 -9.22 -12.63 16.57
N SER A 94 -9.88 -11.76 17.35
CA SER A 94 -9.31 -11.10 18.53
C SER A 94 -8.87 -12.12 19.57
N GLU A 95 -9.74 -13.09 19.89
CA GLU A 95 -9.45 -14.18 20.84
C GLU A 95 -8.32 -15.09 20.32
N ALA A 96 -8.34 -15.44 19.03
CA ALA A 96 -7.32 -16.31 18.44
C ALA A 96 -5.93 -15.66 18.38
N LEU A 97 -5.86 -14.34 18.14
CA LEU A 97 -4.60 -13.60 18.00
C LEU A 97 -4.16 -12.93 19.30
N HIS A 98 -4.99 -12.85 20.33
CA HIS A 98 -4.76 -12.02 21.52
C HIS A 98 -4.50 -10.55 21.16
N VAL A 99 -5.24 -10.04 20.18
CA VAL A 99 -5.17 -8.64 19.71
C VAL A 99 -6.53 -7.99 19.96
N PRO A 100 -6.61 -6.76 20.50
CA PRO A 100 -7.89 -6.14 20.78
C PRO A 100 -8.71 -5.92 19.51
N LYS A 101 -10.03 -6.10 19.62
CA LYS A 101 -10.99 -5.94 18.52
C LYS A 101 -10.88 -4.58 17.81
N SER A 102 -10.66 -3.50 18.56
CA SER A 102 -10.47 -2.15 18.00
C SER A 102 -9.28 -2.09 17.04
N THR A 103 -8.14 -2.69 17.41
CA THR A 103 -6.94 -2.75 16.57
C THR A 103 -7.20 -3.48 15.25
N LEU A 104 -7.93 -4.59 15.29
CA LEU A 104 -8.29 -5.35 14.09
C LEU A 104 -9.30 -4.59 13.21
N HIS A 105 -10.25 -3.88 13.83
CA HIS A 105 -11.19 -3.01 13.12
C HIS A 105 -10.45 -1.86 12.41
N ASP A 106 -9.56 -1.15 13.11
CA ASP A 106 -8.76 -0.09 12.53
C ASP A 106 -7.89 -0.60 11.37
N ALA A 107 -7.36 -1.83 11.49
CA ALA A 107 -6.60 -2.46 10.43
C ALA A 107 -7.45 -2.82 9.20
N LEU A 108 -8.73 -3.19 9.38
CA LEU A 108 -9.65 -3.38 8.26
C LEU A 108 -10.01 -2.04 7.59
N VAL A 109 -10.29 -1.00 8.38
CA VAL A 109 -10.60 0.35 7.86
C VAL A 109 -9.42 0.95 7.12
N ALA A 110 -8.20 0.74 7.64
CA ALA A 110 -6.97 1.17 6.99
C ALA A 110 -6.61 0.35 5.75
N GLY A 111 -7.37 -0.69 5.40
CA GLY A 111 -7.10 -1.58 4.26
C GLY A 111 -5.89 -2.50 4.45
N VAL A 112 -5.32 -2.56 5.66
CA VAL A 112 -4.20 -3.44 6.01
C VAL A 112 -4.66 -4.89 6.02
N LEU A 113 -5.86 -5.15 6.52
CA LEU A 113 -6.49 -6.46 6.46
C LEU A 113 -7.65 -6.41 5.47
N VAL A 114 -7.80 -7.48 4.69
CA VAL A 114 -8.95 -7.63 3.78
C VAL A 114 -9.87 -8.72 4.32
N ARG A 115 -11.17 -8.41 4.35
CA ARG A 115 -12.21 -9.34 4.75
C ARG A 115 -12.30 -10.46 3.73
N LYS A 116 -11.94 -11.69 4.12
CA LYS A 116 -12.18 -12.87 3.28
C LYS A 116 -13.53 -13.47 3.61
N HIS A 117 -14.42 -13.50 2.63
CA HIS A 117 -15.69 -14.20 2.72
C HIS A 117 -15.55 -15.54 2.01
N SER A 118 -15.92 -16.64 2.66
CA SER A 118 -16.06 -17.94 2.02
C SER A 118 -17.54 -18.16 1.65
N SER A 119 -17.99 -17.56 0.56
CA SER A 119 -19.28 -17.93 -0.03
C SER A 119 -19.05 -19.06 -1.02
N LEU A 120 -18.81 -20.27 -0.52
CA LEU A 120 -18.97 -21.46 -1.35
C LEU A 120 -20.47 -21.69 -1.50
N LYS A 121 -21.00 -21.70 -2.73
CA LYS A 121 -22.39 -22.11 -2.99
C LYS A 121 -22.57 -23.58 -2.54
N PRO A 122 -23.30 -23.91 -1.46
CA PRO A 122 -23.58 -25.30 -1.09
C PRO A 122 -24.97 -25.64 -1.63
N LEU A 123 -25.17 -26.69 -2.44
CA LEU A 123 -24.98 -28.10 -2.13
C LEU A 123 -24.51 -28.83 -3.39
N LEU A 124 -23.21 -29.12 -3.50
CA LEU A 124 -22.74 -30.04 -4.54
C LEU A 124 -23.11 -31.46 -4.12
N THR A 125 -24.07 -32.07 -4.83
CA THR A 125 -24.28 -33.52 -4.77
C THR A 125 -23.01 -34.25 -5.22
N ASP A 126 -22.83 -35.50 -4.79
CA ASP A 126 -21.64 -36.25 -5.17
C ASP A 126 -21.51 -36.39 -6.70
N ALA A 127 -22.65 -36.52 -7.40
CA ALA A 127 -22.71 -36.45 -8.85
C ALA A 127 -22.15 -35.12 -9.43
N ASN A 128 -22.49 -33.97 -8.83
CA ASN A 128 -21.97 -32.68 -9.27
C ASN A 128 -20.47 -32.51 -8.98
N LYS A 129 -19.94 -33.20 -7.95
CA LYS A 129 -18.49 -33.22 -7.67
C LYS A 129 -17.74 -34.02 -8.73
N GLU A 130 -18.25 -35.20 -9.08
CA GLU A 130 -17.68 -36.05 -10.13
C GLU A 130 -17.75 -35.37 -11.49
N ALA A 131 -18.89 -34.76 -11.84
CA ALA A 131 -19.03 -34.04 -13.11
C ALA A 131 -18.01 -32.91 -13.25
N ARG A 132 -17.74 -32.18 -12.16
CA ARG A 132 -16.69 -31.14 -12.16
C ARG A 132 -15.30 -31.75 -12.29
N LYS A 133 -14.98 -32.83 -11.58
CA LYS A 133 -13.68 -33.52 -11.72
C LYS A 133 -13.46 -33.97 -13.17
N ARG A 134 -14.45 -34.66 -13.75
CA ARG A 134 -14.41 -35.10 -15.16
C ARG A 134 -14.26 -33.93 -16.11
N HIS A 135 -14.98 -32.82 -15.91
CA HIS A 135 -14.82 -31.62 -16.74
C HIS A 135 -13.39 -31.05 -16.70
N PHE A 136 -12.73 -31.03 -15.54
CA PHE A 136 -11.33 -30.59 -15.44
C PHE A 136 -10.37 -31.58 -16.11
N GLU A 137 -10.54 -32.88 -15.84
CA GLU A 137 -9.74 -33.95 -16.47
C GLU A 137 -9.90 -33.99 -18.01
N GLN A 138 -11.09 -33.70 -18.51
CA GLN A 138 -11.38 -33.54 -19.93
C GLN A 138 -10.85 -32.22 -20.50
N ALA A 139 -10.78 -31.16 -19.71
CA ALA A 139 -10.18 -29.90 -20.15
C ALA A 139 -8.65 -30.02 -20.29
N ASP A 140 -8.01 -30.82 -19.44
CA ASP A 140 -6.59 -31.17 -19.57
C ASP A 140 -6.32 -32.02 -20.82
N CYS A 141 -7.29 -32.82 -21.28
CA CYS A 141 -7.18 -33.55 -22.56
C CYS A 141 -7.46 -32.70 -23.81
N VAL A 142 -7.90 -31.44 -23.69
CA VAL A 142 -8.08 -30.49 -24.81
C VAL A 142 -6.83 -29.61 -25.02
N GLN A 143 -5.76 -29.86 -24.27
CA GLN A 143 -4.43 -29.26 -24.52
C GLN A 143 -3.51 -30.14 -25.39
N GLU A 144 -3.98 -31.29 -25.87
CA GLU A 144 -3.43 -31.96 -27.07
C GLU A 144 -3.86 -31.19 -28.34
N SER A 145 -3.41 -29.94 -28.36
CA SER A 145 -3.19 -29.15 -29.57
C SER A 145 -1.99 -29.73 -30.33
N ASP A 146 -2.10 -30.99 -30.75
CA ASP A 146 -1.12 -31.57 -31.65
C ASP A 146 -1.25 -30.98 -33.06
N ASP A 147 -2.39 -30.40 -33.43
CA ASP A 147 -2.59 -29.76 -34.73
C ASP A 147 -1.64 -28.57 -34.99
N TYR A 148 -1.37 -27.71 -34.00
CA TYR A 148 -0.52 -26.53 -34.20
C TYR A 148 0.97 -26.87 -34.21
N LYS A 149 1.38 -27.89 -33.43
CA LYS A 149 2.76 -28.39 -33.42
C LYS A 149 3.04 -29.22 -34.67
N GLN A 150 2.11 -30.09 -35.12
CA GLN A 150 2.20 -30.78 -36.40
C GLN A 150 2.30 -29.78 -37.55
N CYS A 151 1.46 -28.74 -37.58
CA CYS A 151 1.44 -27.78 -38.67
C CYS A 151 2.74 -26.96 -38.78
N ILE A 152 3.41 -26.66 -37.66
CA ILE A 152 4.72 -26.00 -37.65
C ILE A 152 5.83 -26.95 -38.09
N LEU A 153 5.81 -28.21 -37.65
CA LEU A 153 6.82 -29.20 -38.04
C LEU A 153 6.73 -29.55 -39.53
N GLU A 154 5.52 -29.73 -40.08
CA GLU A 154 5.34 -29.94 -41.52
C GLU A 154 5.76 -28.71 -42.35
N ALA A 155 5.57 -27.49 -41.84
CA ALA A 155 6.03 -26.27 -42.52
C ALA A 155 7.56 -26.17 -42.58
N ILE A 156 8.26 -26.62 -41.53
CA ILE A 156 9.73 -26.68 -41.49
C ILE A 156 10.28 -27.74 -42.45
N GLU A 157 9.59 -28.88 -42.58
CA GLU A 157 9.97 -29.95 -43.52
C GLU A 157 9.74 -29.55 -44.99
N ARG A 158 8.63 -28.85 -45.30
CA ARG A 158 8.38 -28.26 -46.64
C ARG A 158 9.37 -27.14 -47.00
N GLY A 159 9.92 -26.44 -46.01
CA GLY A 159 10.91 -25.38 -46.22
C GLY A 159 12.34 -25.85 -46.55
N LYS A 160 12.62 -27.15 -46.43
CA LYS A 160 13.95 -27.73 -46.73
C LYS A 160 14.13 -28.13 -48.20
N SER A 161 13.08 -28.03 -49.03
CA SER A 161 13.06 -28.49 -50.42
C SER A 161 12.59 -27.43 -51.42
N SER A 162 12.94 -26.14 -51.29
CA SER A 162 13.01 -25.26 -52.47
C SER A 162 13.64 -23.90 -52.16
N SER A 163 14.59 -23.55 -53.00
CA SER A 163 15.09 -22.20 -53.23
C SER A 163 14.00 -21.29 -53.82
N SER A 164 13.78 -20.12 -53.21
CA SER A 164 13.46 -18.79 -53.78
C SER A 164 12.27 -18.08 -53.11
N PRO A 165 12.34 -16.75 -52.86
CA PRO A 165 11.30 -15.99 -52.15
C PRO A 165 10.31 -15.32 -53.11
N PRO A 166 9.02 -15.18 -52.73
CA PRO A 166 8.15 -14.19 -53.37
C PRO A 166 7.58 -13.14 -52.38
N SER A 167 7.88 -11.89 -52.74
CA SER A 167 7.10 -10.63 -52.66
C SER A 167 5.97 -10.42 -51.64
N ALA A 168 6.03 -9.24 -51.00
CA ALA A 168 5.07 -8.66 -50.06
C ALA A 168 3.64 -8.50 -50.60
N PRO A 169 2.59 -8.71 -49.76
CA PRO A 169 1.21 -8.49 -50.17
C PRO A 169 0.74 -7.04 -49.93
N SER A 170 0.08 -6.52 -50.96
CA SER A 170 -0.66 -5.25 -51.06
C SER A 170 -1.97 -5.27 -50.26
N THR A 171 -2.33 -4.10 -49.71
CA THR A 171 -3.59 -3.83 -48.99
C THR A 171 -4.80 -3.80 -49.92
N PRO A 172 -5.95 -4.40 -49.55
CA PRO A 172 -7.23 -4.11 -50.18
C PRO A 172 -8.19 -3.32 -49.28
N SER A 173 -8.83 -2.37 -49.95
CA SER A 173 -9.83 -1.38 -49.55
C SER A 173 -11.20 -1.96 -49.16
N HIS A 174 -11.87 -1.34 -48.18
CA HIS A 174 -13.25 -1.60 -47.78
C HIS A 174 -14.29 -1.18 -48.85
N PRO A 175 -15.36 -1.97 -49.08
CA PRO A 175 -16.54 -1.52 -49.81
C PRO A 175 -17.58 -0.87 -48.88
N LYS A 176 -18.17 0.20 -49.39
CA LYS A 176 -19.23 1.05 -48.79
C LYS A 176 -20.60 0.39 -48.96
N ALA A 177 -21.40 0.36 -47.90
CA ALA A 177 -22.76 -0.16 -47.90
C ALA A 177 -23.71 0.75 -48.70
N PRO A 178 -24.77 0.17 -49.32
CA PRO A 178 -25.90 0.94 -49.87
C PRO A 178 -26.77 1.54 -48.76
#